data_AF-A0A1T4JPB6-F1
#
_entry.id   AF-A0A1T4JPB6-F1
#
_cell.length_a   1.000
_cell.length_b   1.000
_cell.length_c   1.000
_cell.angle_alpha   90.00
_cell.angle_beta   90.00
_cell.angle_gamma   90.00
#
_symmetry.space_group_name_H-M   'P 1'
#
loop_
_entity.id
_entity.type
_entity.pdbx_description
1 polymer ?
#
loop_
_entity_poly.entity_id
_entity_poly.type
_entity_poly.pdbx_seq_one_letter_code
_entity_poly.pdbx_strand_id
1 'polypeptide(L)'
;MNNHQQKILMAARGAAISVSVYLILSILKLVFAQIFHSSSLQADGLNNLSDIIASLSVFIGINIAKKPADSNHHFGHSKFETIASFITSVLMFYIGIDVFSTSFQRLINQDFPVTDKKAMYVSIFSMFVLWFTSQYIATLSKKTNSLGLKATATDMKNDFLISFGTLLGTIFAQFGLPIMDTILSLIVAVIIIISGYEILKESTFVLSDGFDLEEIEKYRATILKHPKVHEVSNLRARLNGNKIYVDVTIKIDGNLSVIESHHITEEIETILSYNFQVEDCDVHVEPYFEPKKA
;
A
#
# COMPACT_ATOMS: atom_id res chain seq x y z
N MET A 1 -8.64 -14.01 -20.01
CA MET A 1 -8.66 -13.13 -18.82
C MET A 1 -7.86 -11.90 -19.14
N ASN A 2 -8.43 -10.70 -18.98
CA ASN A 2 -7.67 -9.46 -19.16
C ASN A 2 -6.54 -9.39 -18.12
N ASN A 3 -5.43 -8.74 -18.49
CA ASN A 3 -4.24 -8.56 -17.63
C ASN A 3 -4.61 -8.00 -16.25
N HIS A 4 -5.61 -7.12 -16.18
CA HIS A 4 -6.13 -6.54 -14.95
C HIS A 4 -6.77 -7.57 -13.99
N GLN A 5 -7.62 -8.47 -14.49
CA GLN A 5 -8.23 -9.52 -13.65
C GLN A 5 -7.18 -10.47 -13.07
N GLN A 6 -6.12 -10.77 -13.84
CA GLN A 6 -5.00 -11.56 -13.34
C GLN A 6 -4.27 -10.83 -12.21
N LYS A 7 -3.99 -9.53 -12.35
CA LYS A 7 -3.38 -8.71 -11.29
C LYS A 7 -4.19 -8.72 -10.01
N ILE A 8 -5.52 -8.55 -10.07
CA ILE A 8 -6.35 -8.55 -8.85
C ILE A 8 -6.38 -9.94 -8.19
N LEU A 9 -6.47 -11.02 -8.97
CA LEU A 9 -6.44 -12.37 -8.41
C LEU A 9 -5.09 -12.69 -7.75
N MET A 10 -4.00 -12.25 -8.37
CA MET A 10 -2.67 -12.31 -7.79
C MET A 10 -2.61 -11.53 -6.47
N ALA A 11 -3.13 -10.29 -6.45
CA ALA A 11 -3.15 -9.46 -5.26
C ALA A 11 -3.88 -10.14 -4.09
N ALA A 12 -5.06 -10.70 -4.37
CA ALA A 12 -5.86 -11.38 -3.35
C ALA A 12 -5.21 -12.67 -2.84
N ARG A 13 -4.51 -13.42 -3.69
CA ARG A 13 -3.71 -14.58 -3.25
C ARG A 13 -2.59 -14.13 -2.31
N GLY A 14 -1.92 -13.02 -2.63
CA GLY A 14 -0.95 -12.39 -1.73
C GLY A 14 -1.53 -12.10 -0.36
N ALA A 15 -2.67 -11.41 -0.31
CA ALA A 15 -3.31 -11.05 0.95
C ALA A 15 -3.76 -12.29 1.75
N ALA A 16 -4.25 -13.33 1.07
CA ALA A 16 -4.59 -14.60 1.72
C ALA A 16 -3.35 -15.29 2.33
N ILE A 17 -2.21 -15.25 1.63
CA ILE A 17 -0.93 -15.78 2.13
C ILE A 17 -0.52 -15.02 3.39
N SER A 18 -0.56 -13.68 3.39
CA SER A 18 -0.22 -12.87 4.55
C SER A 18 -1.09 -13.19 5.77
N VAL A 19 -2.42 -13.24 5.61
CA VAL A 19 -3.34 -13.63 6.68
C VAL A 19 -3.01 -15.02 7.22
N SER A 20 -2.76 -15.98 6.33
CA SER A 20 -2.44 -17.36 6.71
C SER A 20 -1.11 -17.45 7.49
N VAL A 21 -0.08 -16.72 7.05
CA VAL A 21 1.22 -16.67 7.72
C VAL A 21 1.08 -16.08 9.11
N TYR A 22 0.41 -14.94 9.27
CA TYR A 22 0.21 -14.33 10.59
C TYR A 22 -0.59 -15.23 11.52
N LEU A 23 -1.65 -15.88 11.02
CA LEU A 23 -2.45 -16.81 11.80
C LEU A 23 -1.63 -18.00 12.29
N ILE A 24 -0.87 -18.63 11.39
CA ILE A 24 0.00 -19.78 11.72
C ILE A 24 1.07 -19.36 12.74
N LEU A 25 1.74 -18.22 12.52
CA LEU A 25 2.77 -17.72 13.43
C LEU A 25 2.19 -17.37 14.81
N SER A 26 1.03 -16.71 14.87
CA SER A 26 0.37 -16.38 16.15
C SER A 26 0.02 -17.65 16.94
N ILE A 27 -0.61 -18.64 16.30
CA ILE A 27 -0.93 -19.93 16.93
C ILE A 27 0.33 -20.62 17.43
N LEU A 28 1.37 -20.70 16.58
CA LEU A 28 2.64 -21.33 16.94
C LEU A 28 3.28 -20.64 18.15
N LYS A 29 3.39 -19.30 18.12
CA LYS A 29 3.94 -18.52 19.24
C LYS A 29 3.14 -18.76 20.53
N LEU A 30 1.82 -18.71 20.50
CA LEU A 30 0.97 -18.92 21.68
C LEU A 30 1.08 -20.34 22.26
N VAL A 31 1.11 -21.36 21.41
CA VAL A 31 1.30 -22.76 21.84
C VAL A 31 2.66 -22.94 22.51
N PHE A 32 3.73 -22.46 21.88
CA PHE A 32 5.08 -22.55 22.46
C PHE A 32 5.25 -21.65 23.68
N ALA A 33 4.53 -20.52 23.77
CA ALA A 33 4.52 -19.67 24.95
C ALA A 33 3.99 -20.42 26.17
N GLN A 34 2.94 -21.23 26.00
CA GLN A 34 2.39 -22.07 27.07
C GLN A 34 3.35 -23.22 27.44
N ILE A 35 3.97 -23.88 26.45
CA ILE A 35 4.93 -24.98 26.68
C ILE A 35 6.18 -24.48 27.40
N PHE A 36 6.69 -23.31 27.01
CA PHE A 36 7.91 -22.73 27.58
C PHE A 36 7.65 -21.84 28.79
N HIS A 37 6.38 -21.61 29.16
CA HIS A 37 5.97 -20.66 30.19
C HIS A 37 6.57 -19.25 29.97
N SER A 38 6.62 -18.82 28.70
CA SER A 38 7.26 -17.57 28.31
C SER A 38 6.23 -16.46 28.11
N SER A 39 6.17 -15.52 29.04
CA SER A 39 5.33 -14.32 28.94
C SER A 39 5.71 -13.43 27.75
N SER A 40 7.00 -13.39 27.38
CA SER A 40 7.48 -12.65 26.20
C SER A 40 6.92 -13.24 24.90
N LEU A 41 6.94 -14.57 24.76
CA LEU A 41 6.40 -15.22 23.56
C LEU A 41 4.86 -15.13 23.50
N GLN A 42 4.21 -15.10 24.67
CA GLN A 42 2.77 -14.88 24.75
C GLN A 42 2.40 -13.47 24.28
N ALA A 43 3.12 -12.45 24.76
CA ALA A 43 2.90 -11.06 24.34
C ALA A 43 3.13 -10.88 22.82
N ASP A 44 4.19 -11.50 22.29
CA ASP A 44 4.49 -11.48 20.85
C ASP A 44 3.41 -12.20 20.02
N GLY A 45 2.92 -13.36 20.49
CA GLY A 45 1.81 -14.08 19.85
C GLY A 45 0.48 -13.31 19.86
N LEU A 46 0.21 -12.54 20.92
CA LEU A 46 -0.94 -11.64 21.03
C LEU A 46 -0.78 -10.39 20.17
N ASN A 47 0.44 -9.85 20.06
CA ASN A 47 0.70 -8.70 19.18
C ASN A 47 0.38 -9.03 17.72
N ASN A 48 0.75 -10.25 17.29
CA ASN A 48 0.39 -10.77 15.98
C ASN A 48 -1.14 -10.77 15.68
N LEU A 49 -2.02 -10.61 16.68
CA LEU A 49 -3.46 -10.46 16.46
C LEU A 49 -3.80 -9.15 15.74
N SER A 50 -3.13 -8.05 16.09
CA SER A 50 -3.30 -6.76 15.43
C SER A 50 -2.92 -6.87 13.95
N ASP A 51 -1.85 -7.61 13.65
CA ASP A 51 -1.36 -7.82 12.29
C ASP A 51 -2.29 -8.73 11.47
N ILE A 52 -2.95 -9.70 12.13
CA ILE A 52 -4.03 -10.48 11.53
C ILE A 52 -5.21 -9.56 11.16
N ILE A 53 -5.62 -8.64 12.05
CA ILE A 53 -6.72 -7.71 11.79
C ILE A 53 -6.36 -6.78 10.61
N ALA A 54 -5.14 -6.25 10.57
CA ALA A 54 -4.66 -5.42 9.47
C ALA A 54 -4.62 -6.19 8.14
N SER A 55 -4.01 -7.39 8.14
CA SER A 55 -3.94 -8.26 6.96
C SER A 55 -5.32 -8.70 6.48
N LEU A 56 -6.25 -8.97 7.41
CA LEU A 56 -7.63 -9.33 7.08
C LEU A 56 -8.37 -8.13 6.47
N SER A 57 -8.13 -6.92 6.97
CA SER A 57 -8.67 -5.69 6.39
C SER A 57 -8.24 -5.55 4.93
N VAL A 58 -6.96 -5.76 4.63
CA VAL A 58 -6.43 -5.77 3.25
C VAL A 58 -7.05 -6.89 2.41
N PHE A 59 -7.15 -8.11 2.94
CA PHE A 59 -7.75 -9.24 2.24
C PHE A 59 -9.23 -8.98 1.89
N ILE A 60 -10.01 -8.45 2.83
CA ILE A 60 -11.40 -8.08 2.61
C ILE A 60 -11.49 -6.93 1.60
N GLY A 61 -10.68 -5.88 1.77
CA GLY A 61 -10.63 -4.73 0.86
C GLY A 61 -10.36 -5.13 -0.59
N ILE A 62 -9.36 -5.99 -0.82
CA ILE A 62 -9.04 -6.50 -2.17
C ILE A 62 -10.18 -7.39 -2.71
N ASN A 63 -10.82 -8.21 -1.87
CA ASN A 63 -11.95 -9.03 -2.33
C ASN A 63 -13.19 -8.21 -2.68
N ILE A 64 -13.43 -7.11 -1.98
CA ILE A 64 -14.49 -6.15 -2.34
C ILE A 64 -14.09 -5.42 -3.64
N ALA A 65 -12.83 -5.00 -3.76
CA ALA A 65 -12.31 -4.29 -4.94
C ALA A 65 -12.38 -5.10 -6.25
N LYS A 66 -12.46 -6.43 -6.18
CA LYS A 66 -12.72 -7.30 -7.34
C LYS A 66 -14.10 -7.11 -7.95
N LYS A 67 -15.08 -6.63 -7.19
CA LYS A 67 -16.45 -6.51 -7.68
C LYS A 67 -16.50 -5.45 -8.78
N PRO A 68 -17.12 -5.76 -9.93
CA PRO A 68 -17.32 -4.78 -10.99
C PRO A 68 -18.24 -3.64 -10.51
N ALA A 69 -18.45 -2.65 -11.39
CA ALA A 69 -19.45 -1.61 -11.16
C ALA A 69 -20.85 -2.21 -10.98
N ASP A 70 -21.62 -1.61 -10.07
CA ASP A 70 -23.02 -1.94 -9.81
C ASP A 70 -23.86 -0.66 -9.74
N SER A 71 -25.15 -0.78 -9.41
CA SER A 71 -26.10 0.32 -9.46
C SER A 71 -25.84 1.45 -8.47
N ASN A 72 -25.10 1.22 -7.39
CA ASN A 72 -24.73 2.24 -6.42
C ASN A 72 -23.22 2.59 -6.44
N HIS A 73 -22.39 1.82 -7.15
CA HIS A 73 -20.97 2.08 -7.40
C HIS A 73 -20.66 2.03 -8.90
N HIS A 74 -21.04 3.08 -9.62
CA HIS A 74 -20.85 3.20 -11.07
C HIS A 74 -19.39 3.11 -11.53
N PHE A 75 -18.44 3.51 -10.68
CA PHE A 75 -16.99 3.41 -10.95
C PHE A 75 -16.35 2.13 -10.35
N GLY A 76 -17.17 1.19 -9.87
CA GLY A 76 -16.69 -0.03 -9.23
C GLY A 76 -16.18 0.16 -7.80
N HIS A 77 -15.52 -0.88 -7.30
CA HIS A 77 -15.18 -1.02 -5.88
C HIS A 77 -13.68 -0.85 -5.59
N SER A 78 -12.88 -0.39 -6.55
CA SER A 78 -11.42 -0.38 -6.43
C SER A 78 -10.90 0.46 -5.24
N LYS A 79 -11.60 1.53 -4.83
CA LYS A 79 -11.23 2.32 -3.62
C LYS A 79 -11.24 1.53 -2.31
N PHE A 80 -11.96 0.41 -2.22
CA PHE A 80 -11.98 -0.41 -0.98
C PHE A 80 -10.60 -0.98 -0.62
N GLU A 81 -9.74 -1.22 -1.61
CA GLU A 81 -8.35 -1.59 -1.35
C GLU A 81 -7.56 -0.44 -0.71
N THR A 82 -7.73 0.79 -1.21
CA THR A 82 -7.09 1.99 -0.65
C THR A 82 -7.59 2.27 0.77
N ILE A 83 -8.89 2.08 1.03
CA ILE A 83 -9.46 2.19 2.38
C ILE A 83 -8.83 1.17 3.32
N ALA A 84 -8.66 -0.09 2.89
CA ALA A 84 -8.00 -1.10 3.70
C ALA A 84 -6.51 -0.77 3.97
N SER A 85 -5.83 -0.19 2.98
CA SER A 85 -4.45 0.30 3.10
C SER A 85 -4.34 1.44 4.11
N PHE A 86 -5.31 2.37 4.08
CA PHE A 86 -5.43 3.47 5.03
C PHE A 86 -5.67 2.96 6.46
N ILE A 87 -6.57 1.99 6.65
CA ILE A 87 -6.80 1.40 7.98
C ILE A 87 -5.53 0.73 8.50
N THR A 88 -4.85 -0.04 7.64
CA THR A 88 -3.60 -0.73 7.98
C THR A 88 -2.50 0.26 8.38
N SER A 89 -2.34 1.36 7.65
CA SER A 89 -1.32 2.35 7.96
C SER A 89 -1.60 3.14 9.23
N VAL A 90 -2.88 3.41 9.55
CA VAL A 90 -3.26 3.98 10.86
C VAL A 90 -2.91 3.03 12.00
N LEU A 91 -3.21 1.74 11.87
CA LEU A 91 -2.86 0.73 12.87
C LEU A 91 -1.34 0.62 13.04
N MET A 92 -0.60 0.53 11.94
CA MET A 92 0.86 0.48 11.93
C MET A 92 1.48 1.71 12.60
N PHE A 93 0.98 2.91 12.29
CA PHE A 93 1.44 4.16 12.89
C PHE A 93 1.17 4.20 14.39
N TYR A 94 -0.02 3.78 14.81
CA TYR A 94 -0.39 3.67 16.23
C TYR A 94 0.52 2.68 16.98
N ILE A 95 0.74 1.48 16.43
CA ILE A 95 1.64 0.48 17.02
C ILE A 95 3.07 1.03 17.11
N GLY A 96 3.54 1.75 16.09
CA GLY A 96 4.83 2.42 16.14
C GLY A 96 4.96 3.42 17.31
N ILE A 97 3.92 4.23 17.55
CA ILE A 97 3.88 5.16 18.70
C ILE A 97 3.83 4.41 20.03
N ASP A 98 3.06 3.34 20.12
CA ASP A 98 2.93 2.52 21.33
C ASP A 98 4.26 1.87 21.71
N VAL A 99 4.95 1.25 20.73
CA VAL A 99 6.28 0.67 20.91
C VAL A 99 7.30 1.74 21.28
N PHE A 100 7.26 2.91 20.64
CA PHE A 100 8.15 4.02 20.97
C PHE A 100 7.95 4.48 22.41
N SER A 101 6.69 4.72 22.81
CA SER A 101 6.33 5.21 24.14
C SER A 101 6.72 4.21 25.23
N THR A 102 6.42 2.93 25.02
CA THR A 102 6.78 1.84 25.94
C THR A 102 8.30 1.70 26.07
N SER A 103 9.03 1.75 24.96
CA SER A 103 10.50 1.65 24.97
C SER A 103 11.14 2.88 25.64
N PHE A 104 10.58 4.07 25.42
CA PHE A 104 11.05 5.30 26.04
C PHE A 104 10.83 5.29 27.57
N GLN A 105 9.69 4.77 28.03
CA GLN A 105 9.43 4.59 29.45
C GLN A 105 10.39 3.57 30.08
N ARG A 106 10.70 2.45 29.41
CA ARG A 106 11.71 1.49 29.87
C ARG A 106 13.08 2.13 30.03
N LEU A 107 13.46 3.02 29.10
CA LEU A 107 14.73 3.75 29.17
C LEU A 107 14.80 4.65 30.41
N ILE A 108 13.72 5.37 30.72
CA ILE A 108 13.65 6.25 31.89
C ILE A 108 13.66 5.45 33.19
N ASN A 109 12.87 4.39 33.26
CA ASN A 109 12.72 3.57 34.47
C ASN A 109 13.89 2.61 34.71
N GLN A 110 14.82 2.50 33.75
CA GLN A 110 15.93 1.53 33.78
C GLN A 110 15.45 0.09 33.93
N ASP A 111 14.28 -0.22 33.36
CA ASP A 111 13.69 -1.56 33.36
C ASP A 111 14.05 -2.29 32.07
N PHE A 112 15.08 -3.14 32.15
CA PHE A 112 15.60 -3.88 31.02
C PHE A 112 15.14 -5.34 31.07
N PRO A 113 14.14 -5.73 30.26
CA PRO A 113 13.59 -7.08 30.32
C PRO A 113 14.62 -8.12 29.91
N VAL A 114 14.65 -9.25 30.64
CA VAL A 114 15.50 -10.39 30.30
C VAL A 114 14.70 -11.37 29.44
N THR A 115 15.10 -11.53 28.19
CA THR A 115 14.47 -12.47 27.26
C THR A 115 14.76 -13.92 27.63
N ASP A 116 13.74 -14.77 27.60
CA ASP A 116 13.89 -16.21 27.81
C ASP A 116 14.63 -16.86 26.63
N LYS A 117 15.74 -17.55 26.92
CA LYS A 117 16.57 -18.26 25.94
C LYS A 117 15.77 -19.28 25.11
N LYS A 118 14.73 -19.90 25.68
CA LYS A 118 13.91 -20.90 24.97
C LYS A 118 12.97 -20.26 23.94
N ALA A 119 12.45 -19.06 24.24
CA ALA A 119 11.59 -18.30 23.34
C ALA A 119 12.35 -17.82 22.08
N MET A 120 13.67 -17.62 22.19
CA MET A 120 14.52 -17.12 21.12
C MET A 120 14.47 -17.98 19.84
N TYR A 121 14.40 -19.31 19.96
CA TYR A 121 14.33 -20.20 18.78
C TYR A 121 13.05 -19.98 17.96
N VAL A 122 11.92 -19.78 18.65
CA VAL A 122 10.63 -19.53 18.01
C VAL A 122 10.59 -18.15 17.36
N SER A 123 11.16 -17.14 18.01
CA SER A 123 11.29 -15.79 17.47
C SER A 123 12.20 -15.75 16.24
N ILE A 124 13.34 -16.46 16.25
CA ILE A 124 14.23 -16.58 15.08
C ILE A 124 13.52 -17.24 13.90
N PHE A 125 12.80 -18.34 14.14
CA PHE A 125 12.02 -19.00 13.10
C PHE A 125 10.96 -18.06 12.51
N SER A 126 10.18 -17.39 13.38
CA SER A 126 9.15 -16.43 12.97
C SER A 126 9.73 -15.28 12.16
N MET A 127 10.89 -14.76 12.59
CA MET A 127 11.63 -13.69 11.89
C MET A 127 11.98 -14.09 10.46
N PHE A 128 12.48 -15.31 10.22
CA PHE A 128 12.77 -15.77 8.85
C PHE A 128 11.49 -15.89 8.01
N VAL A 129 10.42 -16.47 8.56
CA VAL A 129 9.13 -16.60 7.85
C VAL A 129 8.58 -15.23 7.45
N LEU A 130 8.62 -14.26 8.36
CA LEU A 130 8.21 -12.88 8.09
C LEU A 130 9.09 -12.24 7.01
N TRP A 131 10.40 -12.39 7.08
CA TRP A 131 11.31 -11.85 6.07
C TRP A 131 11.01 -12.40 4.67
N PHE A 132 11.00 -13.72 4.49
CA PHE A 132 10.74 -14.33 3.19
C PHE A 132 9.35 -13.95 2.64
N THR A 133 8.34 -13.94 3.50
CA THR A 133 6.98 -13.58 3.09
C THR A 133 6.89 -12.10 2.73
N SER A 134 7.49 -11.20 3.52
CA SER A 134 7.52 -9.76 3.22
C SER A 134 8.13 -9.47 1.84
N GLN A 135 9.22 -10.15 1.49
CA GLN A 135 9.88 -9.98 0.19
C GLN A 135 9.04 -10.51 -0.97
N TYR A 136 8.37 -11.64 -0.77
CA TYR A 136 7.42 -12.18 -1.74
C TYR A 136 6.24 -11.23 -1.97
N ILE A 137 5.62 -10.74 -0.89
CA ILE A 137 4.47 -9.83 -0.97
C ILE A 137 4.88 -8.46 -1.52
N ALA A 138 6.06 -7.95 -1.19
CA ALA A 138 6.62 -6.72 -1.75
C ALA A 138 6.87 -6.83 -3.26
N THR A 139 7.28 -8.01 -3.73
CA THR A 139 7.43 -8.27 -5.16
C THR A 139 6.06 -8.31 -5.85
N LEU A 140 5.08 -8.91 -5.18
CA LEU A 140 3.72 -9.03 -5.69
C LEU A 140 3.01 -7.68 -5.75
N SER A 141 3.16 -6.83 -4.72
CA SER A 141 2.57 -5.49 -4.67
C SER A 141 3.03 -4.62 -5.82
N LYS A 142 4.32 -4.66 -6.17
CA LYS A 142 4.88 -3.97 -7.34
C LYS A 142 4.35 -4.51 -8.67
N LYS A 143 4.14 -5.83 -8.78
CA LYS A 143 3.59 -6.45 -10.00
C LYS A 143 2.11 -6.12 -10.22
N THR A 144 1.36 -5.95 -9.14
CA THR A 144 -0.10 -5.72 -9.18
C THR A 144 -0.48 -4.25 -8.99
N ASN A 145 0.48 -3.36 -8.72
CA ASN A 145 0.27 -1.98 -8.28
C ASN A 145 -0.72 -1.90 -7.11
N SER A 146 -0.62 -2.85 -6.18
CA SER A 146 -1.55 -3.00 -5.06
C SER A 146 -1.04 -2.23 -3.85
N LEU A 147 -1.74 -1.16 -3.50
CA LEU A 147 -1.45 -0.38 -2.30
C LEU A 147 -1.70 -1.22 -1.03
N GLY A 148 -2.72 -2.09 -1.07
CA GLY A 148 -3.04 -2.99 0.04
C GLY A 148 -1.89 -3.95 0.33
N LEU A 149 -1.37 -4.62 -0.71
CA LEU A 149 -0.22 -5.50 -0.55
C LEU A 149 1.06 -4.75 -0.20
N LYS A 150 1.23 -3.50 -0.66
CA LYS A 150 2.36 -2.66 -0.25
C LYS A 150 2.31 -2.38 1.25
N ALA A 151 1.12 -2.07 1.78
CA ALA A 151 0.91 -1.88 3.20
C ALA A 151 1.24 -3.15 3.99
N THR A 152 0.67 -4.29 3.60
CA THR A 152 0.95 -5.59 4.25
C THR A 152 2.42 -6.00 4.18
N ALA A 153 3.10 -5.82 3.04
CA ALA A 153 4.52 -6.13 2.93
C ALA A 153 5.38 -5.29 3.87
N THR A 154 5.03 -4.01 4.03
CA THR A 154 5.74 -3.08 4.90
C THR A 154 5.50 -3.42 6.37
N ASP A 155 4.28 -3.80 6.73
CA ASP A 155 3.91 -4.30 8.06
C ASP A 155 4.74 -5.54 8.44
N MET A 156 4.75 -6.56 7.57
CA MET A 156 5.55 -7.78 7.78
C MET A 156 7.06 -7.50 7.89
N LYS A 157 7.56 -6.49 7.15
CA LYS A 157 8.94 -6.05 7.25
C LYS A 157 9.21 -5.38 8.59
N ASN A 158 8.27 -4.58 9.11
CA ASN A 158 8.37 -3.95 10.41
C ASN A 158 8.40 -4.99 11.53
N ASP A 159 7.57 -6.04 11.47
CA ASP A 159 7.60 -7.13 12.45
C ASP A 159 8.90 -7.93 12.42
N PHE A 160 9.47 -8.11 11.23
CA PHE A 160 10.82 -8.64 11.07
C PHE A 160 11.85 -7.75 11.77
N LEU A 161 11.79 -6.43 11.58
CA LEU A 161 12.72 -5.48 12.21
C LEU A 161 12.58 -5.47 13.74
N ILE A 162 11.35 -5.57 14.26
CA ILE A 162 11.09 -5.71 15.70
C ILE A 162 11.76 -6.99 16.21
N SER A 163 11.46 -8.12 15.58
CA SER A 163 12.02 -9.42 15.97
C SER A 163 13.54 -9.44 15.92
N PHE A 164 14.13 -8.82 14.89
CA PHE A 164 15.57 -8.71 14.71
C PHE A 164 16.20 -7.77 15.76
N GLY A 165 15.57 -6.63 16.04
CA GLY A 165 15.99 -5.70 17.08
C GLY A 165 16.03 -6.35 18.46
N THR A 166 14.96 -7.06 18.84
CA THR A 166 14.86 -7.81 20.11
C THR A 166 15.90 -8.93 20.18
N LEU A 167 16.18 -9.62 19.07
CA LEU A 167 17.23 -10.64 19.02
C LEU A 167 18.61 -10.04 19.29
N LEU A 168 18.95 -8.94 18.62
CA LEU A 168 20.21 -8.23 18.84
C LEU A 168 20.29 -7.67 20.26
N GLY A 169 19.22 -7.08 20.77
CA GLY A 169 19.11 -6.61 22.16
C GLY A 169 19.40 -7.71 23.17
N THR A 170 18.80 -8.89 22.96
CA THR A 170 19.03 -10.08 23.78
C THR A 170 20.48 -10.55 23.73
N ILE A 171 21.14 -10.50 22.57
CA ILE A 171 22.56 -10.83 22.43
C ILE A 171 23.42 -9.83 23.21
N PHE A 172 23.19 -8.52 23.05
CA PHE A 172 23.93 -7.50 23.79
C PHE A 172 23.72 -7.56 25.31
N ALA A 173 22.51 -7.92 25.76
CA ALA A 173 22.23 -8.14 27.17
C ALA A 173 23.11 -9.25 27.77
N GLN A 174 23.43 -10.31 27.01
CA GLN A 174 24.35 -11.36 27.45
C GLN A 174 25.80 -10.87 27.60
N PHE A 175 26.19 -9.82 26.87
CA PHE A 175 27.48 -9.14 27.02
C PHE A 175 27.48 -8.04 28.09
N GLY A 176 26.43 -7.94 28.91
CA GLY A 176 26.32 -6.95 29.99
C GLY A 176 25.82 -5.58 29.53
N LEU A 177 25.24 -5.47 28.33
CA LEU A 177 24.68 -4.24 27.78
C LEU A 177 23.15 -4.34 27.57
N PRO A 178 22.34 -4.52 28.63
CA PRO A 178 20.89 -4.72 28.50
C PRO A 178 20.14 -3.48 27.98
N ILE A 179 20.73 -2.29 28.12
CA ILE A 179 20.21 -1.04 27.55
C ILE A 179 20.09 -1.06 26.02
N MET A 180 20.86 -1.93 25.34
CA MET A 180 20.85 -2.01 23.89
C MET A 180 19.51 -2.51 23.33
N ASP A 181 18.79 -3.37 24.06
CA ASP A 181 17.46 -3.80 23.65
C ASP A 181 16.52 -2.59 23.49
N THR A 182 16.46 -1.75 24.52
CA THR A 182 15.63 -0.55 24.53
C THR A 182 16.03 0.46 23.45
N ILE A 183 17.33 0.66 23.24
CA ILE A 183 17.84 1.56 22.18
C ILE A 183 17.43 1.03 20.80
N LEU A 184 17.59 -0.26 20.54
CA LEU A 184 17.21 -0.88 19.28
C LEU A 184 15.70 -0.83 19.07
N SER A 185 14.89 -1.09 20.10
CA SER A 185 13.43 -0.96 20.02
C SER A 185 13.00 0.48 19.69
N LEU A 186 13.66 1.50 20.26
CA LEU A 186 13.39 2.91 19.92
C LEU A 186 13.70 3.22 18.45
N ILE A 187 14.85 2.76 17.95
CA ILE A 187 15.24 2.95 16.54
C ILE A 187 14.23 2.29 15.62
N VAL A 188 13.85 1.03 15.91
CA VAL A 188 12.86 0.30 15.11
C VAL A 188 11.50 1.00 15.18
N ALA A 189 11.06 1.46 16.34
CA ALA A 189 9.80 2.18 16.49
C ALA A 189 9.73 3.42 15.60
N VAL A 190 10.82 4.20 15.50
CA VAL A 190 10.89 5.35 14.58
C VAL A 190 10.74 4.91 13.12
N ILE A 191 11.37 3.80 12.72
CA ILE A 191 11.23 3.26 11.36
C ILE A 191 9.77 2.86 11.07
N ILE A 192 9.08 2.26 12.05
CA ILE A 192 7.67 1.87 11.93
C ILE A 192 6.78 3.09 11.78
N ILE A 193 6.99 4.11 12.61
CA ILE A 193 6.25 5.39 12.56
C ILE A 193 6.40 6.02 11.18
N ILE A 194 7.63 6.11 10.65
CA ILE A 194 7.87 6.65 9.30
C ILE A 194 7.15 5.81 8.25
N SER A 195 7.26 4.48 8.32
CA SER A 195 6.63 3.57 7.36
C SER A 195 5.10 3.69 7.36
N GLY A 196 4.49 3.73 8.55
CA GLY A 196 3.05 3.93 8.72
C GLY A 196 2.60 5.29 8.18
N TYR A 197 3.36 6.35 8.46
CA TYR A 197 3.08 7.69 7.94
C TYR A 197 3.18 7.77 6.41
N GLU A 198 4.17 7.13 5.80
CA GLU A 198 4.33 7.11 4.34
C GLU A 198 3.15 6.44 3.63
N ILE A 199 2.72 5.27 4.11
CA ILE A 199 1.55 4.57 3.54
C ILE A 199 0.27 5.35 3.83
N LEU A 200 0.15 5.95 5.00
CA LEU A 200 -0.98 6.81 5.36
C LEU A 200 -1.09 7.99 4.39
N LYS A 201 0.01 8.72 4.17
CA LYS A 201 0.09 9.84 3.23
C LYS A 201 -0.29 9.41 1.82
N GLU A 202 0.25 8.29 1.33
CA GLU A 202 -0.05 7.76 0.00
C GLU A 202 -1.52 7.33 -0.13
N SER A 203 -2.06 6.64 0.88
CA SER A 203 -3.46 6.20 0.88
C SER A 203 -4.42 7.39 0.93
N THR A 204 -4.14 8.39 1.76
CA THR A 204 -4.91 9.64 1.82
C THR A 204 -4.83 10.40 0.51
N PHE A 205 -3.66 10.49 -0.12
CA PHE A 205 -3.48 11.13 -1.43
C PHE A 205 -4.36 10.48 -2.51
N VAL A 206 -4.40 9.14 -2.57
CA VAL A 206 -5.28 8.42 -3.50
C VAL A 206 -6.75 8.60 -3.14
N LEU A 207 -7.13 8.55 -1.86
CA LEU A 207 -8.51 8.74 -1.42
C LEU A 207 -9.03 10.15 -1.72
N SER A 208 -8.16 11.16 -1.69
CA SER A 208 -8.47 12.55 -2.04
C SER A 208 -8.48 12.83 -3.55
N ASP A 209 -8.44 11.80 -4.40
CA ASP A 209 -8.32 11.91 -5.86
C ASP A 209 -7.04 12.64 -6.33
N GLY A 210 -5.96 12.55 -5.54
CA GLY A 210 -4.64 13.08 -5.89
C GLY A 210 -3.99 12.30 -7.03
N PHE A 211 -3.17 13.01 -7.82
CA PHE A 211 -2.45 12.44 -8.95
C PHE A 211 -1.11 13.15 -9.18
N ASP A 212 -0.13 12.45 -9.75
CA ASP A 212 1.21 12.99 -9.99
C ASP A 212 1.19 14.06 -11.10
N LEU A 213 1.66 15.27 -10.77
CA LEU A 213 1.75 16.39 -11.71
C LEU A 213 2.73 16.10 -12.86
N GLU A 214 3.82 15.37 -12.60
CA GLU A 214 4.77 15.00 -13.65
C GLU A 214 4.16 14.02 -14.66
N GLU A 215 3.25 13.15 -14.22
CA GLU A 215 2.50 12.26 -15.11
C GLU A 215 1.45 13.03 -15.92
N ILE A 216 0.72 13.97 -15.30
CA ILE A 216 -0.24 14.82 -16.01
C ILE A 216 0.43 15.57 -17.16
N GLU A 217 1.62 16.12 -16.95
CA GLU A 217 2.34 16.84 -18.00
C GLU A 217 2.81 15.91 -19.15
N LYS A 218 3.15 14.65 -18.85
CA LYS A 218 3.44 13.65 -19.89
C LYS A 218 2.19 13.34 -20.72
N TYR A 219 1.03 13.26 -20.09
CA TYR A 219 -0.24 13.01 -20.77
C TYR A 219 -0.58 14.20 -21.68
N ARG A 220 -0.53 15.42 -21.16
CA ARG A 220 -0.71 16.67 -21.92
C ARG A 220 0.20 16.73 -23.13
N ALA A 221 1.51 16.50 -22.94
CA ALA A 221 2.49 16.51 -24.01
C ALA A 221 2.23 15.43 -25.08
N THR A 222 1.61 14.33 -24.71
CA THR A 222 1.26 13.23 -25.62
C THR A 222 0.02 13.58 -26.44
N ILE A 223 -1.01 14.14 -25.80
CA ILE A 223 -2.24 14.58 -26.46
C ILE A 223 -1.95 15.71 -27.45
N LEU A 224 -1.10 16.67 -27.08
CA LEU A 224 -0.70 17.79 -27.96
C LEU A 224 0.10 17.37 -29.20
N LYS A 225 0.62 16.13 -29.26
CA LYS A 225 1.27 15.61 -30.47
C LYS A 225 0.25 15.19 -31.54
N HIS A 226 -1.02 15.06 -31.18
CA HIS A 226 -2.07 14.71 -32.11
C HIS A 226 -2.31 15.89 -33.08
N PRO A 227 -2.23 15.69 -34.41
CA PRO A 227 -2.17 16.79 -35.38
C PRO A 227 -3.45 17.64 -35.44
N LYS A 228 -4.59 17.09 -35.01
CA LYS A 228 -5.88 17.80 -34.99
C LYS A 228 -6.21 18.46 -33.64
N VAL A 229 -5.34 18.34 -32.64
CA VAL A 229 -5.51 18.98 -31.33
C VAL A 229 -4.76 20.31 -31.32
N HIS A 230 -5.48 21.42 -31.18
CA HIS A 230 -4.88 22.76 -31.09
C HIS A 230 -4.43 23.09 -29.66
N GLU A 231 -5.24 22.69 -28.67
CA GLU A 231 -4.99 23.02 -27.26
C GLU A 231 -5.56 21.92 -26.36
N VAL A 232 -4.97 21.78 -25.18
CA VAL A 232 -5.52 20.99 -24.07
C VAL A 232 -5.89 21.98 -22.95
N SER A 233 -7.16 22.41 -22.90
CA SER A 233 -7.63 23.44 -21.96
C SER A 233 -7.53 22.98 -20.51
N ASN A 234 -7.95 21.75 -20.25
CA ASN A 234 -8.01 21.16 -18.91
C ASN A 234 -7.62 19.68 -19.00
N LEU A 235 -6.90 19.20 -17.98
CA LEU A 235 -6.52 17.80 -17.88
C LEU A 235 -6.46 17.46 -16.40
N ARG A 236 -7.31 16.52 -15.98
CA ARG A 236 -7.39 16.01 -14.61
C ARG A 236 -7.25 14.51 -14.65
N ALA A 237 -6.56 13.95 -13.68
CA ALA A 237 -6.42 12.52 -13.53
C ALA A 237 -6.60 12.16 -12.06
N ARG A 238 -7.06 10.93 -11.80
CA ARG A 238 -7.23 10.40 -10.44
C ARG A 238 -6.97 8.90 -10.42
N LEU A 239 -6.58 8.42 -9.24
CA LEU A 239 -6.45 7.00 -8.95
C LEU A 239 -7.72 6.47 -8.27
N ASN A 240 -8.29 5.40 -8.81
CA ASN A 240 -9.36 4.64 -8.20
C ASN A 240 -8.84 3.24 -7.86
N GLY A 241 -8.33 3.06 -6.64
CA GLY A 241 -7.53 1.89 -6.29
C GLY A 241 -6.23 1.86 -7.11
N ASN A 242 -6.07 0.86 -7.97
CA ASN A 242 -4.92 0.72 -8.88
C ASN A 242 -5.23 1.10 -10.33
N LYS A 243 -6.36 1.76 -10.59
CA LYS A 243 -6.81 2.20 -11.92
C LYS A 243 -6.67 3.71 -12.08
N ILE A 244 -6.27 4.14 -13.26
CA ILE A 244 -6.13 5.56 -13.61
C ILE A 244 -7.36 5.99 -14.42
N TYR A 245 -8.02 7.06 -13.98
CA TYR A 245 -9.11 7.72 -14.68
C TYR A 245 -8.65 9.12 -15.10
N VAL A 246 -8.98 9.52 -16.32
CA VAL A 246 -8.57 10.82 -16.88
C VAL A 246 -9.80 11.56 -17.41
N ASP A 247 -9.91 12.85 -17.10
CA ASP A 247 -10.84 13.77 -17.74
C ASP A 247 -10.01 14.82 -18.48
N VAL A 248 -10.22 14.96 -19.78
CA VAL A 248 -9.49 15.93 -20.61
C VAL A 248 -10.45 16.79 -21.42
N THR A 249 -10.11 18.07 -21.55
CA THR A 249 -10.77 18.99 -22.46
C THR A 249 -9.78 19.40 -23.54
N ILE A 250 -10.13 19.12 -24.79
CA ILE A 250 -9.32 19.46 -25.96
C ILE A 250 -10.03 20.50 -26.82
N LYS A 251 -9.25 21.35 -27.48
CA LYS A 251 -9.74 22.22 -28.55
C LYS A 251 -9.31 21.70 -29.91
N ILE A 252 -10.29 21.53 -30.80
CA ILE A 252 -10.09 21.08 -32.19
C ILE A 252 -10.82 22.04 -33.15
N ASP A 253 -10.58 21.95 -34.45
CA ASP A 253 -11.27 22.80 -35.45
C ASP A 253 -12.81 22.70 -35.31
N GLY A 254 -13.45 23.84 -35.07
CA GLY A 254 -14.91 23.94 -34.88
C GLY A 254 -15.75 23.64 -36.13
N ASN A 255 -15.13 23.47 -37.30
CA ASN A 255 -15.80 23.09 -38.54
C ASN A 255 -15.90 21.57 -38.75
N LEU A 256 -15.25 20.77 -37.89
CA LEU A 256 -15.32 19.32 -37.97
C LEU A 256 -16.74 18.82 -37.68
N SER A 257 -17.15 17.76 -38.38
CA SER A 257 -18.39 17.06 -38.05
C SER A 257 -18.28 16.37 -36.69
N VAL A 258 -19.44 16.09 -36.06
CA VAL A 258 -19.49 15.35 -34.79
C VAL A 258 -18.79 13.99 -34.90
N ILE A 259 -18.94 13.31 -36.04
CA ILE A 259 -18.28 12.01 -36.31
C ILE A 259 -16.76 12.17 -36.32
N GLU A 260 -16.23 13.18 -37.02
CA GLU A 260 -14.79 13.42 -37.06
C GLU A 260 -14.23 13.81 -35.70
N SER A 261 -14.96 14.62 -34.91
CA SER A 261 -14.56 14.95 -33.55
C SER A 261 -14.53 13.73 -32.64
N HIS A 262 -15.51 12.82 -32.78
CA HIS A 262 -15.57 11.59 -31.99
C HIS A 262 -14.42 10.64 -32.31
N HIS A 263 -14.02 10.50 -33.57
CA HIS A 263 -12.84 9.69 -33.90
C HIS A 263 -11.55 10.24 -33.27
N ILE A 264 -11.41 11.57 -33.17
CA ILE A 264 -10.28 12.18 -32.47
C ILE A 264 -10.31 11.84 -30.98
N THR A 265 -11.49 11.80 -30.35
CA THR A 265 -11.59 11.38 -28.94
C THR A 265 -11.20 9.92 -28.75
N GLU A 266 -11.69 9.01 -29.60
CA GLU A 266 -11.31 7.58 -29.57
C GLU A 266 -9.81 7.36 -29.75
N GLU A 267 -9.17 8.13 -30.65
CA GLU A 267 -7.73 8.08 -30.86
C GLU A 267 -6.96 8.52 -29.61
N ILE A 268 -7.39 9.59 -28.95
CA ILE A 268 -6.78 10.08 -27.71
C ILE A 268 -6.97 9.08 -26.56
N GLU A 269 -8.18 8.55 -26.38
CA GLU A 269 -8.48 7.51 -25.39
C GLU A 269 -7.54 6.29 -25.60
N THR A 270 -7.40 5.85 -26.85
CA THR A 270 -6.51 4.74 -27.22
C THR A 270 -5.05 5.04 -26.91
N ILE A 271 -4.57 6.25 -27.25
CA ILE A 271 -3.19 6.69 -26.99
C ILE A 271 -2.90 6.70 -25.49
N LEU A 272 -3.82 7.22 -24.67
CA LEU A 272 -3.67 7.28 -23.22
C LEU A 272 -3.73 5.89 -22.58
N SER A 273 -4.65 5.04 -23.04
CA SER A 273 -4.77 3.67 -22.55
C SER A 273 -3.51 2.85 -22.86
N TYR A 274 -2.98 2.95 -24.07
CA TYR A 274 -1.81 2.18 -24.49
C TYR A 274 -0.50 2.67 -23.83
N ASN A 275 -0.26 3.97 -23.82
CA ASN A 275 1.02 4.53 -23.35
C ASN A 275 1.11 4.63 -21.82
N PHE A 276 -0.03 4.84 -21.15
CA PHE A 276 -0.07 5.19 -19.73
C PHE A 276 -0.95 4.27 -18.88
N GLN A 277 -1.53 3.22 -19.48
CA GLN A 277 -2.44 2.29 -18.76
C GLN A 277 -3.64 3.00 -18.12
N VAL A 278 -4.13 4.08 -18.76
CA VAL A 278 -5.39 4.72 -18.39
C VAL A 278 -6.52 3.71 -18.64
N GLU A 279 -7.31 3.45 -17.61
CA GLU A 279 -8.43 2.51 -17.66
C GLU A 279 -9.63 3.12 -18.37
N ASP A 280 -9.88 4.40 -18.10
CA ASP A 280 -11.04 5.12 -18.60
C ASP A 280 -10.69 6.60 -18.76
N CYS A 281 -11.11 7.18 -19.88
CA CYS A 281 -10.82 8.57 -20.23
C CYS A 281 -12.06 9.24 -20.82
N ASP A 282 -12.50 10.33 -20.22
CA ASP A 282 -13.56 11.18 -20.78
C ASP A 282 -12.93 12.38 -21.50
N VAL A 283 -13.24 12.53 -22.79
CA VAL A 283 -12.69 13.58 -23.65
C VAL A 283 -13.78 14.57 -24.01
N HIS A 284 -13.78 15.73 -23.35
CA HIS A 284 -14.62 16.85 -23.71
C HIS A 284 -14.01 17.64 -24.88
N VAL A 285 -14.81 17.90 -25.91
CA VAL A 285 -14.39 18.63 -27.11
C VAL A 285 -14.94 20.05 -27.08
N GLU A 286 -14.05 21.03 -27.18
CA GLU A 286 -14.37 22.44 -27.37
C GLU A 286 -13.96 22.89 -28.79
N PRO A 287 -14.77 23.73 -29.45
CA PRO A 287 -14.40 24.25 -30.77
C PRO A 287 -13.32 25.33 -30.65
N TYR A 288 -12.29 25.20 -31.48
CA TYR A 288 -11.33 26.26 -31.78
C TYR A 288 -11.78 26.96 -33.06
N PHE A 289 -12.02 28.26 -32.95
CA PHE A 289 -12.23 29.13 -34.11
C PHE A 289 -11.00 30.02 -34.25
N GLU A 290 -10.30 29.94 -35.38
CA GLU A 290 -9.23 30.89 -35.66
C GLU A 290 -9.79 32.32 -35.56
N PRO A 291 -9.12 33.23 -34.81
CA PRO A 291 -9.55 34.61 -34.76
C PRO A 291 -9.50 35.18 -36.18
N LYS A 292 -10.63 35.71 -36.66
CA LYS A 292 -10.68 36.41 -37.94
C LYS A 292 -9.61 37.49 -37.93
N LYS A 293 -8.59 37.35 -38.81
CA LYS A 293 -7.64 38.44 -39.07
C LYS A 293 -8.45 39.64 -39.56
N ALA A 294 -8.44 40.72 -38.78
CA ALA A 294 -9.06 41.99 -39.11
C ALA A 294 -8.38 42.64 -40.32
#